data_AF-A0A2N9MQL3-F1
#
_entry.id   AF-A0A2N9MQL3-F1
#
_cell.length_a   1.000
_cell.length_b   1.000
_cell.length_c   1.000
_cell.angle_alpha   90.00
_cell.angle_beta   90.00
_cell.angle_gamma   90.00
#
_symmetry.space_group_name_H-M   'P 1'
#
loop_
_entity.id
_entity.type
_entity.pdbx_description
1 polymer ?
#
loop_
_entity_poly.entity_id
_entity_poly.type
_entity_poly.pdbx_seq_one_letter_code
_entity_poly.pdbx_strand_id
1 'polypeptide(L)'
;MQLTPEQERRIQSFVDSGLYSSPADVVDAALAAVEQQATPDFEGSQQELEALLREGLNSGEPVEADEAFWNRLTVETDRMMAEHGARKPRP
;
A
#
# COMPACT_ATOMS: atom_id res chain seq x y z
N MET A 1 -14.05 -10.61 -22.38
CA MET A 1 -13.46 -11.92 -22.09
C MET A 1 -14.61 -12.90 -21.85
N GLN A 2 -14.51 -14.16 -22.28
CA GLN A 2 -15.52 -15.19 -21.97
C GLN A 2 -14.97 -16.10 -20.88
N LEU A 3 -15.78 -16.34 -19.84
CA LEU A 3 -15.44 -17.31 -18.81
C LEU A 3 -15.59 -18.73 -19.38
N THR A 4 -14.77 -19.64 -18.87
CA THR A 4 -14.96 -21.07 -19.14
C THR A 4 -16.19 -21.58 -18.38
N PRO A 5 -16.87 -22.64 -18.86
CA PRO A 5 -18.01 -23.22 -18.15
C PRO A 5 -17.69 -23.68 -16.72
N GLU A 6 -16.42 -24.04 -16.46
CA GLU A 6 -15.97 -24.39 -15.12
C GLU A 6 -15.85 -23.16 -14.21
N GLN A 7 -15.34 -22.03 -14.72
CA GLN A 7 -15.26 -20.78 -13.96
C GLN A 7 -16.65 -20.26 -13.59
N GLU A 8 -17.60 -20.28 -14.53
CA GLU A 8 -19.00 -19.90 -14.28
C GLU A 8 -19.62 -20.77 -13.19
N ARG A 9 -19.40 -22.10 -13.24
CA ARG A 9 -19.92 -23.03 -12.23
C ARG A 9 -19.35 -22.75 -10.84
N ARG A 10 -18.06 -22.44 -10.73
CA ARG A 10 -17.42 -22.10 -9.45
C ARG A 10 -17.92 -20.78 -8.89
N ILE A 11 -18.04 -19.76 -9.73
CA ILE A 11 -18.59 -18.46 -9.33
C ILE A 11 -20.02 -18.63 -8.81
N GLN A 12 -20.86 -19.39 -9.52
CA GLN A 12 -22.23 -19.66 -9.09
C GLN A 12 -22.28 -20.40 -7.75
N SER A 13 -21.40 -21.39 -7.53
CA SER A 13 -21.31 -22.11 -6.24
C SER A 13 -21.05 -21.17 -5.05
N PHE A 14 -20.21 -20.15 -5.23
CA PHE A 14 -19.95 -19.16 -4.18
C PHE A 14 -21.15 -18.27 -3.89
N VAL A 15 -21.91 -17.88 -4.91
CA VAL A 15 -23.16 -17.12 -4.75
C VAL A 15 -24.23 -17.98 -4.07
N ASP A 16 -24.39 -19.23 -4.52
CA ASP A 16 -25.37 -20.17 -3.95
C ASP A 16 -25.07 -20.49 -2.47
N SER A 17 -23.80 -20.45 -2.08
CA SER A 17 -23.39 -20.61 -0.67
C SER A 17 -23.69 -19.39 0.21
N GLY A 18 -24.07 -18.25 -0.38
CA GLY A 18 -24.30 -17.00 0.32
C GLY A 18 -23.04 -16.24 0.74
N LEU A 19 -21.84 -16.71 0.36
CA LEU A 19 -20.58 -16.02 0.65
C LEU A 19 -20.45 -14.68 -0.10
N TYR A 20 -21.08 -14.57 -1.26
CA TYR A 20 -21.09 -13.38 -2.10
C TYR A 20 -22.51 -13.12 -2.61
N SER A 21 -22.86 -11.85 -2.81
CA SER A 21 -24.24 -11.47 -3.19
C SER A 21 -24.46 -11.57 -4.69
N SER A 22 -23.39 -11.52 -5.49
CA SER A 22 -23.45 -11.60 -6.94
C SER A 22 -22.22 -12.26 -7.55
N PRO A 23 -22.31 -12.77 -8.79
CA PRO A 23 -21.15 -13.20 -9.57
C PRO A 23 -20.07 -12.12 -9.73
N ALA A 24 -20.48 -10.84 -9.80
CA ALA A 24 -19.54 -9.72 -9.94
C ALA A 24 -18.69 -9.58 -8.67
N ASP A 25 -19.28 -9.70 -7.49
CA ASP A 25 -18.56 -9.62 -6.21
C ASP A 25 -17.47 -10.69 -6.11
N VAL A 26 -17.74 -11.90 -6.63
CA VAL A 26 -16.76 -13.00 -6.67
C VAL A 26 -15.59 -12.66 -7.59
N VAL A 27 -15.87 -12.04 -8.75
CA VAL A 27 -14.84 -11.62 -9.70
C VAL A 27 -14.00 -10.48 -9.13
N ASP A 28 -14.62 -9.50 -8.50
CA ASP A 28 -13.93 -8.38 -7.86
C ASP A 28 -13.04 -8.88 -6.70
N ALA A 29 -13.53 -9.81 -5.89
CA ALA A 29 -12.72 -10.44 -4.84
C ALA A 29 -11.54 -11.25 -5.39
N ALA A 30 -11.74 -11.97 -6.50
CA ALA A 30 -10.66 -12.68 -7.17
C ALA A 30 -9.60 -11.72 -7.74
N LEU A 31 -10.03 -10.58 -8.29
CA LEU A 31 -9.12 -9.55 -8.79
C LEU A 31 -8.31 -8.93 -7.63
N ALA A 32 -8.99 -8.57 -6.54
CA ALA A 32 -8.33 -8.04 -5.34
C ALA A 32 -7.31 -9.04 -4.76
N ALA A 33 -7.59 -10.34 -4.77
CA ALA A 33 -6.64 -11.35 -4.33
C ALA A 33 -5.40 -11.45 -5.23
N VAL A 34 -5.58 -11.31 -6.55
CA VAL A 34 -4.46 -11.24 -7.51
C VAL A 34 -3.61 -9.99 -7.30
N GLU A 35 -4.25 -8.85 -7.06
CA GLU A 35 -3.55 -7.58 -6.77
C GLU A 35 -2.77 -7.66 -5.46
N GLN A 36 -3.37 -8.16 -4.37
CA GLN A 36 -2.68 -8.37 -3.09
C GLN A 36 -1.50 -9.34 -3.23
N GLN A 37 -1.63 -10.38 -4.05
CA GLN A 37 -0.52 -11.30 -4.31
C GLN A 37 0.62 -10.63 -5.09
N ALA A 38 0.30 -9.69 -5.99
CA ALA A 38 1.30 -8.97 -6.77
C ALA A 38 2.07 -7.95 -5.92
N THR A 39 1.42 -7.34 -4.93
CA THR A 39 2.03 -6.38 -4.01
C THR A 39 1.68 -6.67 -2.55
N PRO A 40 2.30 -7.71 -1.94
CA PRO A 40 2.01 -8.06 -0.56
C PRO A 40 2.32 -6.90 0.37
N ASP A 41 1.42 -6.66 1.32
CA ASP A 41 1.52 -5.62 2.37
C ASP A 41 1.61 -4.17 1.85
N PHE A 42 1.23 -3.90 0.61
CA PHE A 42 1.12 -2.55 0.07
C PHE A 42 -0.34 -2.14 -0.09
N GLU A 43 -0.74 -1.07 0.59
CA GLU A 43 -2.06 -0.45 0.45
C GLU A 43 -2.11 0.40 -0.83
N GLY A 44 -2.10 -0.27 -1.99
CA GLY A 44 -2.18 0.37 -3.30
C GLY A 44 -2.05 -0.60 -4.45
N SER A 45 -2.18 -0.08 -5.68
CA SER A 45 -1.98 -0.85 -6.90
C SER A 45 -0.50 -1.14 -7.17
N GLN A 46 -0.23 -2.16 -7.97
CA GLN A 46 1.12 -2.44 -8.46
C GLN A 46 1.75 -1.23 -9.17
N GLN A 47 0.96 -0.47 -9.91
CA GLN A 47 1.43 0.71 -10.64
C GLN A 47 1.88 1.82 -9.70
N GLU A 48 1.17 2.03 -8.58
CA GLU A 48 1.57 2.99 -7.54
C GLU A 48 2.85 2.54 -6.85
N LEU A 49 3.00 1.25 -6.54
CA LEU A 49 4.25 0.72 -5.98
C LEU A 49 5.44 0.94 -6.94
N GLU A 50 5.26 0.62 -8.22
CA GLU A 50 6.29 0.82 -9.25
C GLU A 50 6.68 2.30 -9.41
N ALA A 51 5.71 3.22 -9.29
CA ALA A 51 5.97 4.65 -9.32
C ALA A 51 6.82 5.11 -8.13
N LEU A 52 6.48 4.68 -6.91
CA LEU A 52 7.23 5.00 -5.69
C LEU A 52 8.65 4.44 -5.72
N LEU A 53 8.83 3.19 -6.18
CA LEU A 53 10.16 2.60 -6.34
C LEU A 53 11.00 3.38 -7.34
N ARG A 54 10.40 3.80 -8.47
CA ARG A 54 11.08 4.63 -9.46
C ARG A 54 11.46 6.00 -8.90
N GLU A 55 10.58 6.62 -8.11
CA GLU A 55 10.89 7.88 -7.43
C GLU A 55 12.09 7.70 -6.49
N GLY A 56 12.08 6.67 -5.65
CA GLY A 56 13.18 6.35 -4.73
C GLY A 56 14.51 6.10 -5.45
N LEU A 57 14.50 5.34 -6.54
CA LEU A 57 15.69 5.10 -7.37
C LEU A 57 16.25 6.37 -8.02
N ASN A 58 15.40 7.38 -8.25
CA ASN A 58 15.80 8.66 -8.82
C ASN A 58 16.02 9.75 -7.76
N SER A 59 15.96 9.42 -6.46
CA SER A 59 16.07 10.38 -5.37
C SER A 59 17.51 10.79 -5.03
N GLY A 60 18.49 10.22 -5.73
CA GLY A 60 19.92 10.47 -5.54
C GLY A 60 20.64 9.28 -4.93
N GLU A 61 21.85 9.52 -4.45
CA GLU A 61 22.66 8.46 -3.85
C GLU A 61 22.10 8.03 -2.49
N PRO A 62 22.05 6.71 -2.20
CA PRO A 62 21.67 6.21 -0.88
C PRO A 62 22.59 6.78 0.21
N VAL A 63 21.99 7.17 1.33
CA VAL A 63 22.73 7.59 2.53
C VAL A 63 22.80 6.42 3.50
N GLU A 64 23.99 6.10 4.00
CA GLU A 64 24.13 5.06 5.02
C GLU A 64 23.50 5.51 6.35
N ALA A 65 22.67 4.63 6.93
CA ALA A 65 21.98 4.86 8.20
C ALA A 65 22.89 4.53 9.40
N ASP A 66 24.04 5.20 9.48
CA ASP A 66 25.01 5.06 10.55
C ASP A 66 24.63 5.85 11.82
N GLU A 67 25.42 5.70 12.88
CA GLU A 67 25.18 6.40 14.15
C GLU A 67 25.18 7.93 13.97
N ALA A 68 26.05 8.45 13.09
CA ALA A 68 26.11 9.89 12.81
C ALA A 68 24.84 10.39 12.10
N PHE A 69 24.28 9.61 11.18
CA PHE A 69 23.01 9.88 10.53
C PHE A 69 21.87 9.95 11.56
N TRP A 70 21.73 8.94 12.41
CA TRP A 70 20.67 8.90 13.42
C TRP A 70 20.78 10.04 14.44
N ASN A 71 22.00 10.38 14.86
CA ASN A 71 22.26 11.50 15.75
C ASN A 71 21.84 12.83 15.12
N ARG A 72 22.20 13.07 13.85
CA ARG A 72 21.78 14.28 13.12
C ARG A 72 20.26 14.36 12.98
N LEU A 73 19.62 13.26 12.58
CA LEU A 73 18.17 13.22 12.38
C LEU A 73 17.40 13.50 13.67
N THR A 74 17.88 12.95 14.80
CA THR A 74 17.28 13.18 16.13
C THR A 74 17.37 14.66 16.50
N VAL A 75 18.57 15.27 16.40
CA VAL A 75 18.78 16.69 16.71
C VAL A 75 17.90 17.60 15.84
N GLU A 76 17.79 17.29 14.55
CA GLU A 76 16.96 18.07 13.63
C GLU A 76 15.47 17.96 13.99
N THR A 77 15.00 16.75 14.29
CA THR A 77 13.60 16.50 14.69
C THR A 77 13.27 17.20 16.01
N ASP A 78 14.17 17.15 16.99
CA ASP A 78 14.02 17.84 18.28
C ASP A 78 13.92 19.36 18.09
N ARG A 79 14.73 19.93 17.19
CA ARG A 79 14.65 21.35 16.83
C ARG A 79 13.30 21.69 16.22
N MET A 80 12.82 20.91 15.24
CA MET A 80 11.52 21.13 14.61
C MET A 80 10.37 21.06 15.62
N MET A 81 10.44 20.12 16.56
CA MET A 81 9.47 19.98 17.65
C MET A 81 9.48 21.19 18.59
N ALA A 82 10.65 21.69 18.97
CA ALA A 82 10.79 22.88 19.81
C ALA A 82 10.24 24.14 19.09
N GLU A 83 10.52 24.30 17.80
CA GLU A 83 10.00 25.40 16.98
C GLU A 83 8.47 25.34 16.86
N HIS A 84 7.90 24.15 16.61
CA HIS A 84 6.45 23.97 16.53
C HIS A 84 5.77 24.22 17.90
N GLY A 85 6.39 23.77 18.99
CA GLY A 85 5.92 24.03 20.35
C GLY A 85 5.95 25.53 20.72
N ALA A 86 6.99 26.25 20.30
CA ALA A 86 7.11 27.69 20.52
C ALA A 86 6.10 28.52 19.70
N ARG A 87 5.60 27.99 18.58
CA ARG A 87 4.60 28.63 17.71
C ARG A 87 3.15 28.46 18.18
N LYS A 88 2.86 27.55 19.11
CA LYS A 88 1.52 27.44 19.71
C LYS A 88 1.32 28.56 20.75
N PRO A 89 0.33 29.44 20.62
CA PRO A 89 0.04 30.42 21.66
C PRO A 89 -0.40 29.69 22.94
N ARG A 90 0.14 30.09 24.09
CA ARG A 90 -0.36 29.62 25.39
C ARG A 90 -1.82 30.08 25.55
N PRO A 91 -2.70 29.22 26.11
CA PRO A 91 -4.08 29.59 26.42
C PRO A 91 -4.14 30.74 27.44
#